data_AF-K1SSI9-F1
#
_entry.id   AF-K1SSI9-F1
#
_cell.length_a   1.000
_cell.length_b   1.000
_cell.length_c   1.000
_cell.angle_alpha   90.00
_cell.angle_beta   90.00
_cell.angle_gamma   90.00
#
_symmetry.space_group_name_H-M   'P 1'
#
loop_
_entity.id
_entity.type
_entity.pdbx_description
1 polymer ?
#
loop_
_entity_poly.entity_id
_entity_poly.type
_entity_poly.pdbx_seq_one_letter_code
_entity_poly.pdbx_strand_id
1 'polypeptide(L)'
;MVIALMTVTSMVVMAGCKSAEKGNCRIHGTMESNRWDGKKIFLVPMFGLQDAAHVDSVVIKDGKFEFVADTTEMKVIRVDYHYRDGVQDLLVVSEPGDIKVTVGANSISGGTPQNDSLQAWKDQIMKFNRAYNQLRMQARQEGSDQLLMTKG
;
A
#
# COMPACT_ATOMS: atom_id res chain seq x y z
N MET A 1 -16.23 16.33 -44.09
CA MET A 1 -15.03 15.64 -43.58
C MET A 1 -14.74 16.02 -42.12
N VAL A 2 -15.76 16.05 -41.26
CA VAL A 2 -15.62 16.42 -39.82
C VAL A 2 -16.33 15.41 -38.90
N ILE A 3 -17.28 14.63 -39.44
CA ILE A 3 -18.02 13.61 -38.68
C ILE A 3 -17.18 12.34 -38.46
N ALA A 4 -16.24 12.05 -39.37
CA ALA A 4 -15.36 10.89 -39.25
C ALA A 4 -14.25 11.05 -38.20
N LEU A 5 -13.98 12.27 -37.74
CA LEU A 5 -12.89 12.55 -36.78
C LEU A 5 -13.35 12.42 -35.31
N MET A 6 -14.66 12.55 -35.02
CA MET A 6 -15.20 12.40 -33.66
C MET A 6 -15.47 10.95 -33.25
N THR A 7 -15.61 10.03 -34.21
CA THR A 7 -15.91 8.62 -33.91
C THR A 7 -14.66 7.83 -33.50
N VAL A 8 -13.47 8.23 -33.99
CA VAL A 8 -12.20 7.55 -33.67
C VAL A 8 -11.76 7.84 -32.23
N THR A 9 -12.12 9.00 -31.67
CA THR A 9 -11.75 9.37 -30.29
C THR A 9 -12.57 8.64 -29.22
N SER A 10 -13.77 8.13 -29.56
CA SER A 10 -14.62 7.39 -28.61
C SER A 10 -14.25 5.90 -28.48
N MET A 11 -13.50 5.32 -29.42
CA MET A 11 -13.11 3.90 -29.35
C MET A 11 -11.90 3.62 -28.44
N VAL A 12 -11.12 4.63 -28.06
CA VAL A 12 -9.92 4.45 -27.21
C VAL A 12 -10.30 4.30 -25.72
N VAL A 13 -11.54 4.63 -25.34
CA VAL A 13 -11.96 4.61 -23.92
C VAL A 13 -12.44 3.23 -23.46
N MET A 14 -12.60 2.25 -24.37
CA MET A 14 -13.15 0.92 -24.04
C MET A 14 -12.09 -0.18 -23.80
N ALA A 15 -10.80 0.16 -23.76
CA ALA A 15 -9.73 -0.79 -23.40
C ALA A 15 -9.47 -0.88 -21.88
N GLY A 16 -10.25 -0.18 -21.04
CA GLY A 16 -9.99 0.00 -19.61
C GLY A 16 -10.62 -1.03 -18.66
N CYS A 17 -11.52 -1.89 -19.13
CA CYS A 17 -12.15 -2.90 -18.27
C CYS A 17 -11.83 -4.28 -18.80
N LYS A 18 -10.62 -4.80 -18.49
CA LYS A 18 -10.53 -6.24 -18.28
C LYS A 18 -11.46 -6.52 -17.11
N SER A 19 -12.61 -7.15 -17.38
CA SER A 19 -13.50 -7.66 -16.35
C SER A 19 -12.65 -8.25 -15.24
N ALA A 20 -12.78 -7.76 -14.00
CA ALA A 20 -12.05 -8.32 -12.87
C ALA A 20 -12.33 -9.83 -12.88
N GLU A 21 -11.35 -10.63 -13.30
CA GLU A 21 -11.47 -12.06 -13.21
C GLU A 21 -11.80 -12.36 -11.75
N LYS A 22 -12.77 -13.22 -11.49
CA LYS A 22 -13.07 -13.75 -10.15
C LYS A 22 -11.93 -14.68 -9.70
N GLY A 23 -10.70 -14.17 -9.73
CA GLY A 23 -9.50 -14.82 -9.26
C GLY A 23 -9.24 -14.41 -7.83
N ASN A 24 -8.77 -15.35 -7.03
CA ASN A 24 -8.31 -15.04 -5.68
C ASN A 24 -7.10 -14.10 -5.76
N CYS A 25 -7.03 -13.18 -4.82
CA CYS A 25 -5.84 -12.39 -4.56
C CYS A 25 -4.84 -13.24 -3.77
N ARG A 26 -3.59 -13.32 -4.23
CA ARG A 26 -2.48 -13.93 -3.48
C ARG A 26 -1.48 -12.84 -3.11
N ILE A 27 -1.16 -12.74 -1.84
CA ILE A 27 -0.18 -11.77 -1.34
C ILE A 27 1.06 -12.55 -0.91
N HIS A 28 2.15 -12.37 -1.63
CA HIS A 28 3.45 -12.95 -1.32
C HIS A 28 4.29 -11.93 -0.55
N GLY A 29 4.54 -12.21 0.71
CA GLY A 29 5.22 -11.31 1.63
C GLY A 29 6.62 -11.74 1.99
N THR A 30 7.53 -10.77 2.04
CA THR A 30 8.86 -10.89 2.63
C THR A 30 9.04 -9.85 3.74
N MET A 31 9.84 -10.19 4.74
CA MET A 31 10.25 -9.27 5.79
C MET A 31 11.64 -8.72 5.47
N GLU A 32 11.91 -7.46 5.81
CA GLU A 32 13.26 -6.88 5.69
C GLU A 32 14.28 -7.52 6.66
N SER A 33 13.82 -8.22 7.69
CA SER A 33 14.65 -8.84 8.73
C SER A 33 13.98 -10.10 9.28
N ASN A 34 14.79 -11.08 9.68
CA ASN A 34 14.29 -12.33 10.28
C ASN A 34 13.89 -12.17 11.76
N ARG A 35 14.03 -10.98 12.35
CA ARG A 35 13.66 -10.74 13.76
C ARG A 35 12.18 -11.00 14.07
N TRP A 36 11.32 -11.01 13.04
CA TRP A 36 9.89 -11.30 13.16
C TRP A 36 9.52 -12.75 12.89
N ASP A 37 10.49 -13.64 12.65
CA ASP A 37 10.21 -15.06 12.51
C ASP A 37 9.52 -15.62 13.76
N GLY A 38 8.56 -16.50 13.53
CA GLY A 38 7.69 -17.07 14.56
C GLY A 38 6.66 -16.09 15.13
N LYS A 39 6.59 -14.84 14.66
CA LYS A 39 5.56 -13.87 15.06
C LYS A 39 4.38 -13.89 14.09
N LYS A 40 3.22 -13.42 14.55
CA LYS A 40 2.06 -13.24 13.70
C LYS A 40 2.15 -11.94 12.90
N ILE A 41 1.67 -12.02 11.68
CA ILE A 41 1.37 -10.87 10.82
C ILE A 41 -0.10 -10.98 10.41
N PHE A 42 -0.76 -9.84 10.32
CA PHE A 42 -2.21 -9.74 10.16
C PHE A 42 -2.54 -9.03 8.86
N LEU A 43 -3.58 -9.50 8.19
CA LEU A 43 -4.22 -8.84 7.06
C LEU A 43 -5.59 -8.34 7.52
N VAL A 44 -5.71 -7.03 7.70
CA VAL A 44 -6.86 -6.42 8.37
C VAL A 44 -7.64 -5.55 7.38
N PRO A 45 -8.96 -5.74 7.21
CA PRO A 45 -9.79 -4.80 6.47
C PRO A 45 -9.58 -3.37 6.99
N MET A 46 -9.36 -2.42 6.08
CA MET A 46 -9.19 -1.01 6.45
C MET A 46 -10.50 -0.42 6.99
N PHE A 47 -11.62 -0.84 6.41
CA PHE A 47 -12.96 -0.40 6.76
C PHE A 47 -13.77 -1.57 7.32
N GLY A 48 -14.77 -1.28 8.16
CA GLY A 48 -15.65 -2.29 8.73
C GLY A 48 -15.13 -2.91 10.02
N LEU A 49 -15.62 -4.12 10.33
CA LEU A 49 -15.32 -4.83 11.57
C LEU A 49 -13.90 -5.41 11.54
N GLN A 50 -13.17 -5.24 12.64
CA GLN A 50 -11.81 -5.77 12.84
C GLN A 50 -11.80 -6.83 13.94
N ASP A 51 -12.76 -7.75 13.88
CA ASP A 51 -12.85 -8.90 14.79
C ASP A 51 -12.15 -10.14 14.20
N ALA A 52 -12.11 -11.22 14.97
CA ALA A 52 -11.45 -12.47 14.58
C ALA A 52 -12.05 -13.15 13.34
N ALA A 53 -13.28 -12.80 12.93
CA ALA A 53 -13.90 -13.38 11.74
C ALA A 53 -13.48 -12.67 10.46
N HIS A 54 -13.04 -11.41 10.53
CA HIS A 54 -12.71 -10.58 9.37
C HIS A 54 -11.20 -10.32 9.23
N VAL A 55 -10.43 -10.55 10.29
CA VAL A 55 -8.97 -10.40 10.29
C VAL A 55 -8.30 -11.75 10.05
N ASP A 56 -7.53 -11.84 8.97
CA ASP A 56 -6.67 -12.99 8.72
C ASP A 56 -5.30 -12.82 9.40
N SER A 57 -4.64 -13.93 9.74
CA SER A 57 -3.32 -13.93 10.33
C SER A 57 -2.53 -15.17 9.95
N VAL A 58 -1.23 -14.99 9.75
CA VAL A 58 -0.28 -16.09 9.50
C VAL A 58 0.96 -15.91 10.35
N VAL A 59 1.72 -17.00 10.52
CA VAL A 59 3.02 -16.97 11.20
C VAL A 59 4.11 -16.74 10.16
N ILE A 60 4.96 -15.76 10.40
CA ILE A 60 6.14 -15.48 9.57
C ILE A 60 7.14 -16.64 9.75
N LYS A 61 7.61 -17.20 8.63
CA LYS A 61 8.60 -18.28 8.58
C LYS A 61 9.68 -17.94 7.57
N ASP A 62 10.94 -18.01 7.99
CA ASP A 62 12.11 -17.70 7.16
C ASP A 62 12.01 -16.34 6.45
N GLY A 63 11.51 -15.33 7.18
CA GLY A 63 11.26 -13.99 6.69
C GLY A 63 10.14 -13.90 5.66
N LYS A 64 9.26 -14.91 5.54
CA LYS A 64 8.20 -14.96 4.52
C LYS A 64 6.83 -15.24 5.12
N PHE A 65 5.81 -14.80 4.40
CA PHE A 65 4.40 -15.05 4.71
C PHE A 65 3.56 -15.02 3.43
N GLU A 66 2.38 -15.65 3.46
CA GLU A 66 1.43 -15.58 2.36
C GLU A 66 0.01 -15.40 2.88
N PHE A 67 -0.78 -14.60 2.16
CA PHE A 67 -2.23 -14.49 2.36
C PHE A 67 -2.97 -14.84 1.07
N VAL A 68 -4.19 -15.36 1.22
CA VAL A 68 -5.14 -15.51 0.12
C VAL A 68 -6.41 -14.79 0.49
N ALA A 69 -6.86 -13.87 -0.35
CA ALA A 69 -8.11 -13.13 -0.16
C ALA A 69 -9.05 -13.39 -1.33
N ASP A 70 -10.34 -13.53 -1.01
CA ASP A 70 -11.44 -13.76 -1.94
C ASP A 70 -12.31 -12.50 -2.15
N THR A 71 -12.05 -11.43 -1.40
CA THR A 71 -12.70 -10.13 -1.51
C THR A 71 -11.77 -9.07 -2.08
N THR A 72 -12.29 -8.23 -2.98
CA THR A 72 -11.61 -7.03 -3.46
C THR A 72 -11.91 -5.85 -2.53
N GLU A 73 -10.96 -5.53 -1.65
CA GLU A 73 -11.10 -4.41 -0.71
C GLU A 73 -9.72 -3.88 -0.27
N MET A 74 -9.72 -2.74 0.42
CA MET A 74 -8.50 -2.16 0.97
C MET A 74 -8.18 -2.78 2.34
N LYS A 75 -6.95 -3.24 2.52
CA LYS A 75 -6.48 -3.93 3.74
C LYS A 75 -5.15 -3.36 4.21
N VAL A 76 -4.87 -3.54 5.49
CA VAL A 76 -3.60 -3.17 6.13
C VAL A 76 -2.88 -4.44 6.56
N ILE A 77 -1.66 -4.62 6.07
CA ILE A 77 -0.72 -5.63 6.53
C ILE A 77 0.07 -5.04 7.71
N ARG A 78 0.04 -5.72 8.84
CA ARG A 78 0.70 -5.26 10.07
C ARG A 78 1.16 -6.42 10.95
N VAL A 79 2.34 -6.29 11.53
CA VAL A 79 2.88 -7.28 12.48
C VAL A 79 2.05 -7.28 13.77
N ASP A 80 2.14 -8.32 14.59
CA ASP A 80 1.59 -8.29 15.96
C ASP A 80 2.04 -7.04 16.72
N TYR A 81 1.11 -6.39 17.43
CA TYR A 81 1.33 -5.09 18.03
C TYR A 81 2.52 -5.04 19.01
N HIS A 82 2.83 -6.16 19.67
CA HIS A 82 3.97 -6.26 20.59
C HIS A 82 5.33 -6.14 19.88
N TYR A 83 5.38 -6.36 18.56
CA TYR A 83 6.61 -6.44 17.78
C TYR A 83 6.66 -5.46 16.60
N ARG A 84 5.79 -4.42 16.60
CA ARG A 84 5.70 -3.41 15.54
C ARG A 84 6.78 -2.34 15.58
N ASP A 85 7.60 -2.29 16.62
CA ASP A 85 8.65 -1.29 16.71
C ASP A 85 9.58 -1.36 15.48
N GLY A 86 9.81 -0.23 14.84
CA GLY A 86 10.58 -0.11 13.60
C GLY A 86 9.94 -0.76 12.35
N VAL A 87 8.64 -1.04 12.34
CA VAL A 87 7.89 -1.52 11.17
C VAL A 87 6.86 -0.48 10.73
N GLN A 88 6.77 -0.26 9.43
CA GLN A 88 5.69 0.50 8.80
C GLN A 88 4.54 -0.44 8.41
N ASP A 89 3.34 -0.16 8.90
CA ASP A 89 2.11 -0.80 8.41
C ASP A 89 1.96 -0.54 6.89
N LEU A 90 1.54 -1.55 6.14
CA LEU A 90 1.44 -1.48 4.68
C LEU A 90 -0.01 -1.55 4.22
N LEU A 91 -0.45 -0.52 3.49
CA LEU A 91 -1.75 -0.51 2.83
C LEU A 91 -1.67 -1.29 1.51
N VAL A 92 -2.64 -2.17 1.26
CA VAL A 92 -2.77 -2.97 0.04
C VAL A 92 -4.23 -3.02 -0.41
N VAL A 93 -4.45 -3.28 -1.68
CA VAL A 93 -5.79 -3.63 -2.22
C VAL A 93 -5.78 -5.10 -2.58
N SER A 94 -6.67 -5.91 -2.00
CA SER A 94 -6.75 -7.35 -2.27
C SER A 94 -7.45 -7.64 -3.60
N GLU A 95 -6.87 -7.20 -4.72
CA GLU A 95 -7.40 -7.43 -6.05
C GLU A 95 -6.92 -8.75 -6.67
N PRO A 96 -7.65 -9.31 -7.65
CA PRO A 96 -7.24 -10.54 -8.34
C PRO A 96 -5.82 -10.46 -8.92
N GLY A 97 -5.01 -11.48 -8.65
CA GLY A 97 -3.62 -11.57 -9.09
C GLY A 97 -2.64 -11.77 -7.93
N ASP A 98 -1.35 -11.72 -8.27
CA ASP A 98 -0.26 -11.93 -7.32
C ASP A 98 0.36 -10.59 -6.91
N ILE A 99 0.10 -10.19 -5.67
CA ILE A 99 0.69 -9.02 -5.03
C ILE A 99 2.01 -9.46 -4.39
N LYS A 100 3.06 -8.66 -4.58
CA LYS A 100 4.35 -8.82 -3.90
C LYS A 100 4.53 -7.70 -2.90
N VAL A 101 4.83 -8.05 -1.67
CA VAL A 101 5.06 -7.07 -0.60
C VAL A 101 6.37 -7.35 0.13
N THR A 102 7.03 -6.27 0.53
CA THR A 102 8.14 -6.30 1.48
C THR A 102 7.72 -5.49 2.71
N VAL A 103 7.83 -6.04 3.91
CA VAL A 103 7.43 -5.40 5.16
C VAL A 103 8.66 -5.13 6.03
N GLY A 104 8.80 -3.89 6.49
CA GLY A 104 9.89 -3.46 7.35
C GLY A 104 9.82 -1.97 7.66
N ALA A 105 10.97 -1.29 7.76
CA ALA A 105 11.02 0.14 8.09
C ALA A 105 10.38 0.99 6.98
N ASN A 106 10.50 0.57 5.72
CA ASN A 106 9.80 1.14 4.59
C ASN A 106 9.10 0.05 3.79
N SER A 107 7.92 -0.35 4.25
CA SER A 107 7.15 -1.41 3.60
C SER A 107 6.67 -0.99 2.21
N ILE A 108 6.71 -1.89 1.24
CA ILE A 108 6.34 -1.61 -0.16
C ILE A 108 5.44 -2.71 -0.72
N SER A 109 4.61 -2.35 -1.70
CA SER A 109 3.71 -3.25 -2.42
C SER A 109 3.83 -3.09 -3.93
N GLY A 110 3.42 -4.11 -4.68
CA GLY A 110 3.23 -4.02 -6.13
C GLY A 110 2.80 -5.35 -6.72
N GLY A 111 2.82 -5.44 -8.05
CA GLY A 111 2.50 -6.67 -8.81
C GLY A 111 1.09 -6.70 -9.38
N THR A 112 0.24 -5.76 -8.98
CA THR A 112 -1.12 -5.59 -9.52
C THR A 112 -1.46 -4.10 -9.68
N PRO A 113 -2.37 -3.72 -10.60
CA PRO A 113 -2.55 -2.32 -11.02
C PRO A 113 -2.90 -1.33 -9.89
N GLN A 114 -3.77 -1.70 -8.95
CA GLN A 114 -4.14 -0.84 -7.83
C GLN A 114 -3.02 -0.74 -6.80
N ASN A 115 -2.31 -1.84 -6.52
CA ASN A 115 -1.17 -1.82 -5.60
C ASN A 115 0.03 -1.05 -6.16
N ASP A 116 0.27 -1.12 -7.48
CA ASP A 116 1.30 -0.33 -8.15
C ASP A 116 0.95 1.18 -8.09
N SER A 117 -0.33 1.51 -8.31
CA SER A 117 -0.81 2.90 -8.20
C SER A 117 -0.71 3.42 -6.76
N LEU A 118 -1.06 2.57 -5.78
CA LEU A 118 -0.97 2.90 -4.37
C LEU A 118 0.48 3.11 -3.93
N GLN A 119 1.41 2.28 -4.42
CA GLN A 119 2.84 2.42 -4.17
C GLN A 119 3.38 3.73 -4.77
N ALA A 120 2.99 4.08 -5.99
CA ALA A 120 3.38 5.35 -6.60
C ALA A 120 2.90 6.56 -5.79
N TRP A 121 1.64 6.53 -5.30
CA TRP A 121 1.13 7.56 -4.38
C TRP A 121 1.93 7.61 -3.08
N LYS A 122 2.17 6.46 -2.44
CA LYS A 122 2.96 6.36 -1.21
C LYS A 122 4.35 6.97 -1.39
N ASP A 123 5.02 6.70 -2.51
CA ASP A 123 6.34 7.26 -2.80
C ASP A 123 6.33 8.79 -2.90
N GLN A 124 5.30 9.38 -3.52
CA GLN A 124 5.16 10.84 -3.58
C GLN A 124 4.88 11.43 -2.21
N ILE A 125 3.98 10.82 -1.43
CA ILE A 125 3.69 11.27 -0.06
C ILE A 125 4.92 11.16 0.84
N MET A 126 5.71 10.09 0.73
CA MET A 126 6.96 9.95 1.49
C MET A 126 8.00 11.02 1.12
N LYS A 127 8.09 11.40 -0.16
CA LYS A 127 8.97 12.49 -0.60
C LYS A 127 8.49 13.84 -0.05
N PHE A 128 7.19 14.12 -0.19
CA PHE A 128 6.56 15.32 0.34
C PHE A 128 6.77 15.43 1.86
N ASN A 129 6.43 14.38 2.62
CA ASN A 129 6.57 14.37 4.07
C ASN A 129 8.03 14.55 4.51
N ARG A 130 9.01 13.98 3.79
CA ARG A 130 10.43 14.20 4.08
C ARG A 130 10.81 15.67 3.91
N ALA A 131 10.44 16.29 2.79
CA ALA A 131 10.72 17.69 2.54
C ALA A 131 10.02 18.60 3.56
N TYR A 132 8.75 18.34 3.83
CA TYR A 132 7.95 19.11 4.79
C TYR A 132 8.53 19.02 6.21
N ASN A 133 8.94 17.82 6.65
CA ASN A 133 9.58 17.65 7.96
C ASN A 133 10.91 18.39 8.05
N GLN A 134 11.71 18.44 6.97
CA GLN A 134 12.94 19.24 6.92
C GLN A 134 12.64 20.73 7.09
N LEU A 135 11.65 21.27 6.36
CA LEU A 135 11.22 22.66 6.49
C LEU A 135 10.75 22.97 7.92
N ARG A 136 10.00 22.06 8.55
CA ARG A 136 9.57 22.24 9.95
C ARG A 136 10.72 22.26 10.94
N MET A 137 11.77 21.46 10.73
CA MET A 137 12.96 21.50 11.57
C MET A 137 13.71 22.84 11.43
N GLN A 138 13.82 23.35 10.21
CA GLN A 138 14.43 24.66 9.93
C GLN A 138 13.63 25.80 10.57
N ALA A 139 12.30 25.83 10.38
CA ALA A 139 11.42 26.83 11.00
C ALA A 139 11.55 26.85 12.54
N ARG A 140 11.67 25.67 13.17
CA ARG A 140 11.93 25.56 14.62
C ARG A 140 13.28 26.13 15.03
N GLN A 141 14.32 25.95 14.22
CA GLN A 141 15.65 26.51 14.49
C GLN A 141 15.66 28.03 14.31
N GLU A 142 14.90 28.55 13.35
CA GLU A 142 14.76 29.98 13.08
C GLU A 142 13.79 30.69 14.03
N GLY A 143 12.96 29.94 14.78
CA GLY A 143 11.94 30.49 15.67
C GLY A 143 10.79 31.20 14.94
N SER A 144 10.60 30.92 13.64
CA SER A 144 9.61 31.57 12.78
C SER A 144 8.99 30.58 11.79
N ASP A 145 7.67 30.65 11.64
CA ASP A 145 6.90 29.82 10.68
C ASP A 145 6.87 30.42 9.26
N GLN A 146 7.51 31.57 9.03
CA GLN A 146 7.52 32.24 7.72
C GLN A 146 8.06 31.33 6.60
N LEU A 147 9.00 30.44 6.93
CA LEU A 147 9.54 29.45 6.00
C LEU A 147 8.46 28.44 5.53
N LEU A 148 7.55 28.04 6.40
CA LEU A 148 6.45 27.11 6.09
C LEU A 148 5.42 27.78 5.16
N MET A 149 5.18 29.08 5.34
CA MET A 149 4.19 29.83 4.55
C MET A 149 4.67 30.18 3.14
N THR A 150 5.99 30.11 2.88
CA THR A 150 6.58 30.54 1.60
C THR A 150 7.14 29.40 0.77
N LYS A 151 7.43 28.25 1.37
CA LYS A 151 8.07 27.10 0.71
C LYS A 151 7.36 25.76 0.91
N GLY A 152 6.32 25.70 1.75
CA GLY A 152 5.48 24.50 1.97
C GLY A 152 4.37 24.40 0.94
#